data_AF-A0A5N5TFD6-F1
#
_entry.id   AF-A0A5N5TFD6-F1
#
_cell.length_a   1.000
_cell.length_b   1.000
_cell.length_c   1.000
_cell.angle_alpha   90.00
_cell.angle_beta   90.00
_cell.angle_gamma   90.00
#
_symmetry.space_group_name_H-M   'P 1'
#
loop_
_entity.id
_entity.type
_entity.pdbx_description
1 polymer ?
#
loop_
_entity_poly.entity_id
_entity_poly.type
_entity_poly.pdbx_seq_one_letter_code
_entity_poly.pdbx_strand_id
1 'polypeptide(L)'
;MAMYYNTILAWSLYYLIASFSSELPWTSCDNDWNTLNCTLTEDVKNMSSSDRDSAVSPAKEFFRDALITSSINCLTSFLAGFVIFSVIGYMSHVQNTDISQVGVEGPGLVFTVYPEAIATMTGSMFWSVIFFLMLINLGRNVRR
;
A
#
# COMPACT_ATOMS: atom_id res chain seq x y z
N MET A 1 -10.42 -11.59 -4.61
CA MET A 1 -11.75 -11.27 -4.04
C MET A 1 -11.67 -10.81 -2.59
N ALA A 2 -11.06 -11.56 -1.65
CA ALA A 2 -10.88 -11.09 -0.26
C ALA A 2 -10.20 -9.71 -0.14
N MET A 3 -9.17 -9.44 -0.95
CA MET A 3 -8.46 -8.15 -0.91
C MET A 3 -9.33 -6.94 -1.32
N TYR A 4 -10.25 -7.12 -2.27
CA TYR A 4 -11.16 -6.06 -2.71
C TYR A 4 -12.19 -5.71 -1.64
N TYR A 5 -12.78 -6.72 -0.99
CA TYR A 5 -13.72 -6.50 0.11
C TYR A 5 -13.05 -5.86 1.33
N ASN A 6 -11.85 -6.32 1.71
CA ASN A 6 -11.08 -5.72 2.79
C ASN A 6 -10.75 -4.25 2.52
N THR A 7 -10.45 -3.93 1.27
CA THR A 7 -10.19 -2.55 0.83
C THR A 7 -11.45 -1.69 0.91
N ILE A 8 -12.59 -2.15 0.37
CA ILE A 8 -13.85 -1.41 0.45
C ILE A 8 -14.26 -1.18 1.90
N LEU A 9 -14.18 -2.21 2.74
CA LEU A 9 -14.52 -2.11 4.15
C LEU A 9 -13.59 -1.14 4.90
N ALA A 10 -12.28 -1.18 4.63
CA ALA A 10 -11.31 -0.25 5.20
C ALA A 10 -11.63 1.21 4.83
N TRP A 11 -11.86 1.49 3.54
CA TRP A 11 -12.24 2.84 3.10
C TRP A 11 -13.60 3.26 3.65
N SER A 12 -14.59 2.36 3.68
CA SER A 12 -15.92 2.66 4.24
C SER A 12 -15.85 3.01 5.72
N LEU A 13 -15.04 2.29 6.49
CA LEU A 13 -14.79 2.58 7.90
C LEU A 13 -14.02 3.90 8.07
N TYR A 14 -13.04 4.18 7.20
CA TYR A 14 -12.33 5.45 7.20
C TYR A 14 -13.29 6.63 6.95
N TYR A 15 -14.13 6.55 5.92
CA TYR A 15 -15.15 7.57 5.63
C TYR A 15 -16.12 7.75 6.80
N LEU A 16 -16.53 6.65 7.44
CA LEU A 16 -17.39 6.68 8.62
C LEU A 16 -16.71 7.40 9.80
N ILE A 17 -15.45 7.08 10.11
CA ILE A 17 -14.72 7.71 11.22
C ILE A 17 -14.47 9.19 10.93
N ALA A 18 -14.05 9.50 9.70
CA ALA A 18 -13.81 10.88 9.27
C ALA A 18 -15.10 11.73 9.28
N SER A 19 -16.30 11.12 9.20
CA SER A 19 -17.57 11.85 9.32
C SER A 19 -17.82 12.47 10.70
N PHE A 20 -17.09 12.02 11.74
CA PHE A 20 -17.13 12.63 13.08
C PHE A 20 -16.17 13.81 13.25
N SER A 21 -15.35 14.11 12.23
CA SER A 21 -14.40 15.24 12.26
C SER A 21 -15.08 16.53 11.84
N SER A 22 -14.64 17.66 12.39
CA SER A 22 -15.20 18.99 12.08
C SER A 22 -14.88 19.47 10.66
N GLU A 23 -13.74 19.04 10.11
CA GLU A 23 -13.35 19.27 8.72
C GLU A 23 -12.99 17.93 8.08
N LEU A 24 -13.55 17.66 6.90
CA LEU A 24 -13.32 16.41 6.21
C LEU A 24 -12.11 16.56 5.26
N PRO A 25 -11.19 15.59 5.21
CA PRO A 25 -9.94 15.74 4.46
C PRO A 25 -10.15 15.93 2.96
N TRP A 26 -11.24 15.40 2.39
CA TRP A 26 -11.59 15.55 0.98
C TRP A 26 -12.35 16.85 0.64
N THR A 27 -12.47 17.78 1.59
CA THR A 27 -13.17 19.07 1.39
C THR A 27 -12.22 20.26 1.21
N SER A 28 -10.95 20.13 1.59
CA SER A 28 -9.94 21.19 1.49
C SER A 28 -8.86 20.86 0.47
N CYS A 29 -8.31 21.89 -0.18
CA CYS A 29 -7.12 21.74 -1.02
C CYS A 29 -5.80 21.82 -0.21
N ASP A 30 -5.87 22.09 1.10
CA ASP A 30 -4.72 22.22 1.99
C ASP A 30 -4.23 20.86 2.51
N ASN A 31 -3.85 19.97 1.59
CA ASN A 31 -3.30 18.66 1.94
C ASN A 31 -2.06 18.36 1.09
N ASP A 32 -1.10 17.64 1.68
CA ASP A 32 0.15 17.21 1.02
C ASP A 32 -0.06 16.38 -0.26
N TRP A 33 -1.21 15.74 -0.41
CA TRP A 33 -1.55 14.88 -1.54
C TRP A 33 -2.30 15.63 -2.67
N ASN A 34 -2.70 16.88 -2.46
CA ASN A 34 -3.38 17.67 -3.47
C ASN A 34 -2.41 18.18 -4.54
N THR A 35 -2.90 18.23 -5.78
CA THR A 35 -2.16 18.80 -6.90
C THR A 35 -2.31 20.32 -6.95
N LEU A 36 -1.42 21.01 -7.68
CA LEU A 36 -1.47 22.48 -7.85
C LEU A 36 -2.78 22.98 -8.49
N ASN A 37 -3.49 22.12 -9.21
CA ASN A 37 -4.76 22.42 -9.86
C ASN A 37 -5.99 22.11 -8.98
N CYS A 38 -5.79 21.81 -7.70
CA CYS A 38 -6.88 21.62 -6.76
C CYS A 38 -7.60 22.95 -6.55
N THR A 39 -8.90 22.98 -6.84
CA THR A 39 -9.72 24.19 -6.72
C THR A 39 -11.04 23.87 -6.05
N LEU A 40 -11.46 24.72 -5.13
CA LEU A 40 -12.79 24.63 -4.54
C LEU A 40 -13.84 25.17 -5.50
N THR A 41 -15.06 24.64 -5.41
CA THR A 41 -16.18 25.02 -6.30
C THR A 41 -16.49 26.52 -6.24
N GLU A 42 -16.14 27.19 -5.14
CA GLU A 42 -16.31 28.63 -4.97
C GLU A 42 -15.29 29.44 -5.79
N ASP A 43 -14.04 28.97 -5.86
CA ASP A 43 -12.97 29.63 -6.62
C ASP A 43 -13.18 29.51 -8.13
N VAL A 44 -13.73 28.37 -8.57
CA VAL A 44 -14.05 28.09 -9.99
C VAL A 44 -15.05 29.12 -10.55
N LYS A 45 -15.97 29.65 -9.73
CA LYS A 45 -16.95 30.66 -10.16
C LYS A 45 -16.31 32.01 -10.47
N ASN A 46 -15.15 32.28 -9.87
CA ASN A 46 -14.42 33.54 -10.03
C ASN A 46 -13.31 33.44 -11.09
N MET A 47 -13.18 32.30 -11.79
CA MET A 47 -12.08 32.01 -12.70
C MET A 47 -12.46 32.12 -14.18
N SER A 48 -11.47 32.44 -15.03
CA SER A 48 -11.66 32.53 -16.48
C SER A 48 -12.10 31.18 -17.07
N SER A 49 -12.86 31.18 -18.16
CA SER A 49 -13.33 29.94 -18.81
C SER A 49 -12.19 29.01 -19.24
N SER A 50 -11.02 29.56 -19.56
CA SER A 50 -9.87 28.75 -20.01
C SER A 50 -9.17 28.03 -18.86
N ASP A 51 -9.22 28.57 -17.64
CA ASP A 51 -8.59 27.95 -16.46
C ASP A 51 -9.47 26.86 -15.85
N ARG A 52 -10.80 26.94 -16.06
CA ARG A 52 -11.77 25.96 -15.55
C ARG A 52 -11.58 24.56 -16.11
N ASP A 53 -11.03 24.41 -17.32
CA ASP A 53 -10.79 23.11 -17.93
C ASP A 53 -9.69 22.31 -17.22
N SER A 54 -8.82 22.99 -16.47
CA SER A 54 -7.73 22.36 -15.71
C SER A 54 -8.07 22.12 -14.23
N ALA A 55 -9.22 22.61 -13.76
CA ALA A 55 -9.65 22.56 -12.36
C ALA A 55 -10.00 21.13 -11.91
N VAL A 56 -9.51 20.72 -10.74
CA VAL A 56 -9.82 19.42 -10.14
C VAL A 56 -10.32 19.61 -8.71
N SER A 57 -11.39 18.89 -8.34
CA SER A 57 -11.94 18.96 -6.98
C SER A 57 -11.15 18.08 -6.00
N PRO A 58 -10.99 18.51 -4.73
CA PRO A 58 -10.23 17.74 -3.72
C PRO A 58 -10.80 16.33 -3.51
N ALA A 59 -12.13 16.19 -3.55
CA ALA A 59 -12.78 14.88 -3.40
C ALA A 59 -12.46 13.90 -4.55
N LYS A 60 -12.28 14.41 -5.77
CA LYS A 60 -11.91 13.60 -6.94
C LYS A 60 -10.46 13.12 -6.84
N GLU A 61 -9.58 13.98 -6.37
CA GLU A 61 -8.16 13.65 -6.14
C GLU A 61 -8.05 12.60 -5.04
N PHE A 62 -8.73 12.81 -3.92
CA PHE A 62 -8.77 11.87 -2.80
C PHE A 62 -9.24 10.48 -3.23
N PHE A 63 -10.33 10.40 -4.00
CA PHE A 63 -10.86 9.12 -4.49
C PHE A 63 -9.91 8.45 -5.50
N ARG A 64 -9.26 9.22 -6.38
CA ARG A 64 -8.27 8.69 -7.32
C ARG A 64 -7.08 8.07 -6.57
N ASP A 65 -6.56 8.75 -5.57
CA ASP A 65 -5.44 8.28 -4.76
C ASP A 65 -5.81 7.07 -3.93
N ALA A 66 -7.05 7.02 -3.41
CA ALA A 66 -7.60 5.86 -2.73
C ALA A 66 -7.63 4.62 -3.63
N LEU A 67 -8.09 4.77 -4.89
CA LEU A 67 -8.11 3.68 -5.87
C LEU A 67 -6.70 3.23 -6.26
N ILE A 68 -5.78 4.17 -6.49
CA ILE A 68 -4.39 3.86 -6.85
C ILE A 68 -3.73 3.08 -5.70
N THR A 69 -3.80 3.60 -4.48
CA THR A 69 -3.23 2.95 -3.29
C THR A 69 -3.78 1.54 -3.10
N SER A 70 -5.10 1.38 -3.27
CA SER A 70 -5.79 0.10 -3.20
C SER A 70 -5.31 -0.90 -4.25
N SER A 71 -5.15 -0.45 -5.50
CA SER A 71 -4.68 -1.29 -6.60
C SER A 71 -3.23 -1.73 -6.40
N ILE A 72 -2.36 -0.82 -5.95
CA ILE A 72 -0.95 -1.11 -5.64
C ILE A 72 -0.86 -2.10 -4.48
N ASN A 73 -1.66 -1.94 -3.43
CA ASN A 73 -1.71 -2.88 -2.31
C ASN A 73 -2.12 -4.30 -2.76
N CYS A 74 -3.10 -4.40 -3.64
CA CYS A 74 -3.54 -5.69 -4.19
C CYS A 74 -2.45 -6.34 -5.05
N LEU A 75 -1.81 -5.57 -5.95
CA LEU A 75 -0.72 -6.07 -6.78
C LEU A 75 0.48 -6.50 -5.93
N THR A 76 0.84 -5.70 -4.93
CA THR A 76 1.94 -6.01 -4.00
C THR A 76 1.65 -7.29 -3.22
N SER A 77 0.42 -7.45 -2.70
CA SER A 77 0.03 -8.67 -1.96
C SER A 77 0.03 -9.92 -2.85
N PHE A 78 -0.43 -9.78 -4.10
CA PHE A 78 -0.42 -10.86 -5.07
C PHE A 78 1.02 -11.29 -5.44
N LEU A 79 1.88 -10.32 -5.76
CA LEU A 79 3.30 -10.57 -6.05
C LEU A 79 4.05 -11.11 -4.84
N ALA A 80 3.77 -10.58 -3.65
CA ALA A 80 4.32 -11.09 -2.39
C ALA A 80 3.97 -12.56 -2.23
N GLY A 81 2.73 -12.98 -2.51
CA GLY A 81 2.35 -14.40 -2.49
C GLY A 81 3.30 -15.29 -3.30
N PHE A 82 3.63 -14.93 -4.54
CA PHE A 82 4.59 -15.70 -5.35
C PHE A 82 5.99 -15.72 -4.74
N VAL A 83 6.47 -14.58 -4.25
CA VAL A 83 7.77 -14.50 -3.58
C VAL A 83 7.79 -15.43 -2.36
N ILE A 84 6.76 -15.36 -1.52
CA ILE A 84 6.66 -16.16 -0.30
C ILE A 84 6.65 -17.66 -0.62
N PHE A 85 5.78 -18.10 -1.54
CA PHE A 85 5.71 -19.52 -1.92
C PHE A 85 6.99 -20.01 -2.60
N SER A 86 7.67 -19.17 -3.39
CA SER A 86 8.94 -19.54 -4.02
C SER A 86 10.05 -19.77 -3.00
N VAL A 87 10.18 -18.89 -2.01
CA VAL A 87 11.20 -18.98 -0.96
C VAL A 87 10.93 -20.17 -0.04
N ILE A 88 9.68 -20.36 0.39
CA ILE A 88 9.30 -21.52 1.22
C ILE A 88 9.53 -22.83 0.45
N GLY A 89 9.17 -22.89 -0.84
CA GLY A 89 9.38 -24.08 -1.67
C GLY A 89 10.87 -24.41 -1.85
N TYR A 90 11.71 -23.39 -2.06
CA TYR A 90 13.16 -23.57 -2.13
C TYR A 90 13.74 -24.07 -0.81
N MET A 91 13.33 -23.48 0.33
CA MET A 91 13.80 -23.90 1.66
C MET A 91 13.38 -25.33 1.99
N SER A 92 12.15 -25.72 1.65
CA SER A 92 11.67 -27.10 1.79
C SER A 92 12.56 -28.08 1.00
N HIS A 93 12.98 -27.71 -0.21
CA HIS A 93 13.86 -28.54 -1.01
C HIS A 93 15.27 -28.66 -0.42
N VAL A 94 15.87 -27.56 0.04
CA VAL A 94 17.24 -27.55 0.58
C VAL A 94 17.33 -28.24 1.94
N GLN A 95 16.32 -28.05 2.80
CA GLN A 95 16.30 -28.61 4.15
C GLN A 95 15.65 -29.99 4.25
N ASN A 96 15.08 -30.53 3.15
CA ASN A 96 14.29 -31.78 3.15
C ASN A 96 13.18 -31.80 4.22
N THR A 97 12.63 -30.64 4.53
CA THR A 97 11.55 -30.47 5.51
C THR A 97 10.22 -30.23 4.81
N ASP A 98 9.14 -30.72 5.39
CA ASP A 98 7.80 -30.48 4.86
C ASP A 98 7.43 -28.98 4.89
N ILE A 99 6.65 -28.54 3.89
CA ILE A 99 6.26 -27.14 3.70
C ILE A 99 5.50 -26.60 4.92
N SER A 100 4.79 -27.47 5.65
CA SER A 100 4.07 -27.13 6.89
C SER A 100 4.99 -26.75 8.06
N GLN A 101 6.26 -27.17 8.04
CA GLN A 101 7.24 -26.90 9.11
C GLN A 101 8.02 -25.59 8.87
N VAL A 102 8.13 -25.17 7.61
CA VAL A 102 8.87 -23.94 7.22
C VAL A 102 7.98 -22.70 7.28
N GLY A 103 6.66 -22.86 7.18
CA GLY A 103 5.65 -21.79 7.21
C GLY A 103 5.24 -21.34 8.60
N VAL A 104 6.19 -20.92 9.45
CA VAL A 104 5.88 -20.40 10.80
C VAL A 104 5.07 -19.10 10.68
N GLU A 105 3.88 -19.01 11.27
CA GLU A 105 3.07 -17.78 11.19
C GLU A 105 3.64 -16.65 12.06
N GLY A 106 3.48 -15.40 11.61
CA GLY A 106 3.83 -14.21 12.39
C GLY A 106 5.22 -13.62 12.13
N PRO A 107 5.76 -12.78 13.04
CA PRO A 107 7.01 -12.04 12.81
C PRO A 107 8.26 -12.95 12.72
N GLY A 108 8.20 -14.17 13.28
CA GLY A 108 9.30 -15.14 13.21
C GLY A 108 9.64 -15.58 11.78
N LEU A 109 8.65 -15.58 10.88
CA LEU A 109 8.88 -15.88 9.46
C LEU A 109 9.82 -14.84 8.82
N VAL A 110 9.52 -13.56 9.05
CA VAL A 110 10.21 -12.41 8.45
C VAL A 110 11.61 -12.22 9.01
N PHE A 111 11.81 -12.45 10.32
CA PHE A 111 13.07 -12.15 10.99
C PHE A 111 14.03 -13.33 11.12
N THR A 112 13.57 -14.55 10.89
CA THR A 112 14.41 -15.76 11.02
C THR A 112 14.51 -16.51 9.70
N VAL A 113 13.37 -16.90 9.11
CA VAL A 113 13.34 -17.79 7.93
C VAL A 113 13.74 -17.07 6.64
N TYR A 114 13.27 -15.83 6.43
CA TYR A 114 13.61 -15.06 5.23
C TYR A 114 15.09 -14.69 5.11
N PRO A 115 15.76 -14.16 6.15
CA PRO A 115 17.19 -13.87 6.09
C PRO A 115 18.05 -15.12 5.85
N GLU A 116 17.67 -16.25 6.46
CA GLU A 116 18.33 -17.54 6.26
C GLU A 116 18.23 -18.00 4.80
N ALA A 117 17.03 -17.92 4.20
CA ALA A 117 16.84 -18.26 2.80
C ALA A 117 17.64 -17.34 1.86
N ILE A 118 17.56 -16.02 2.07
CA ILE A 118 18.27 -15.02 1.26
C ILE A 118 19.79 -15.22 1.31
N ALA A 119 20.34 -15.65 2.45
CA ALA A 119 21.76 -15.91 2.60
C ALA A 119 22.28 -17.06 1.71
N THR A 120 21.40 -18.00 1.35
CA THR A 120 21.77 -19.13 0.48
C THR A 120 21.64 -18.85 -1.02
N MET A 121 21.02 -17.73 -1.41
CA MET A 121 20.82 -17.35 -2.81
C MET A 121 22.05 -16.64 -3.39
N THR A 122 22.37 -16.91 -4.66
CA THR A 122 23.45 -16.20 -5.37
C THR A 122 23.08 -14.72 -5.55
N GLY A 123 23.92 -13.80 -5.08
CA GLY A 123 23.60 -12.36 -5.06
C GLY A 123 22.80 -11.90 -3.83
N SER A 124 22.92 -12.61 -2.70
CA SER A 124 22.22 -12.35 -1.42
C SER A 124 22.17 -10.89 -0.96
N MET A 125 23.23 -10.09 -1.22
CA MET A 125 23.26 -8.66 -0.93
C MET A 125 22.11 -7.88 -1.58
N PHE A 126 21.81 -8.13 -2.86
CA PHE A 126 20.77 -7.41 -3.60
C PHE A 126 19.38 -7.73 -3.04
N TRP A 127 19.10 -9.02 -2.83
CA TRP A 127 17.81 -9.49 -2.31
C TRP A 127 17.57 -9.03 -0.87
N SER A 128 18.61 -8.99 -0.04
CA SER A 128 18.55 -8.47 1.33
C SER A 128 18.16 -6.99 1.37
N VAL A 129 18.75 -6.16 0.52
CA VAL A 129 18.42 -4.72 0.45
C VAL A 129 16.96 -4.50 0.07
N ILE A 130 16.44 -5.21 -0.93
CA ILE A 130 15.03 -5.11 -1.35
C ILE A 130 14.09 -5.55 -0.23
N PHE A 131 14.41 -6.65 0.45
CA PHE A 131 13.61 -7.20 1.54
C PHE A 131 13.49 -6.21 2.71
N PHE A 132 14.62 -5.64 3.16
CA PHE A 132 14.59 -4.69 4.27
C PHE A 132 13.99 -3.33 3.88
N LEU A 133 14.16 -2.87 2.64
CA LEU A 133 13.45 -1.68 2.13
C LEU A 133 11.94 -1.90 2.10
N MET A 134 11.46 -3.10 1.75
CA MET A 134 10.03 -3.45 1.82
C MET A 134 9.51 -3.34 3.25
N LEU A 135 10.23 -3.89 4.24
CA LEU A 135 9.83 -3.84 5.65
C LEU A 135 9.80 -2.41 6.21
N ILE A 136 10.76 -1.56 5.82
CA ILE A 136 10.77 -0.15 6.20
C ILE A 136 9.56 0.60 5.61
N ASN A 137 9.20 0.32 4.36
CA ASN A 137 8.03 0.94 3.72
C ASN A 137 6.70 0.47 4.34
N LEU A 138 6.59 -0.81 4.71
CA LEU A 138 5.45 -1.34 5.47
C LEU A 138 5.35 -0.68 6.85
N GLY A 139 6.47 -0.52 7.57
CA GLY A 139 6.50 0.13 8.88
C GLY A 139 6.16 1.62 8.84
N ARG A 140 6.43 2.30 7.71
CA ARG A 140 6.10 3.71 7.51
C ARG A 140 4.61 3.96 7.23
N ASN A 141 3.95 3.04 6.52
CA ASN A 141 2.50 3.12 6.23
C ASN A 141 1.60 2.83 7.44
N VAL A 142 2.12 2.26 8.54
CA VAL A 142 1.35 2.03 9.77
C VAL A 142 1.25 3.29 10.64
N ARG A 143 2.04 4.33 10.35
CA ARG A 143 2.14 5.56 11.16
C ARG A 143 1.52 6.81 10.51
N ARG A 144 0.79 6.66 9.40
CA ARG A 144 -0.07 7.71 8.83
C ARG A 144 -1.52 7.25 8.84
#